data_AF-A0A1Y2SQQ0-F1
#
_entry.id   AF-A0A1Y2SQQ0-F1
#
_cell.length_a   1.000
_cell.length_b   1.000
_cell.length_c   1.000
_cell.angle_alpha   90.00
_cell.angle_beta   90.00
_cell.angle_gamma   90.00
#
_symmetry.space_group_name_H-M   'P 1'
#
loop_
_entity.id
_entity.type
_entity.pdbx_description
1 polymer ?
#
loop_
_entity_poly.entity_id
_entity_poly.type
_entity_poly.pdbx_seq_one_letter_code
_entity_poly.pdbx_strand_id
1 'polypeptide(L)'
;MIYIVISLFMLVPFFFAVKGFLLSHQVHHNVAGILLAIAAMAFHMYVFRFNKIPFVHVALPHQPIVFYGAIFVAFLHGVIYSLCFGRYYGKAIYEEH
;
A
#
# COMPACT_ATOMS: atom_id res chain seq x y z
N MET A 1 -17.11 -9.40 -1.70
CA MET A 1 -17.64 -8.11 -1.21
C MET A 1 -17.20 -7.81 0.22
N ILE A 2 -17.61 -8.58 1.23
CA ILE A 2 -17.25 -8.33 2.65
C ILE A 2 -15.73 -8.20 2.89
N TYR A 3 -14.92 -9.10 2.32
CA TYR A 3 -13.45 -9.00 2.43
C TYR A 3 -12.87 -7.68 1.90
N ILE A 4 -13.39 -7.17 0.77
CA ILE A 4 -12.92 -5.91 0.17
C ILE A 4 -13.26 -4.74 1.08
N VAL A 5 -14.48 -4.72 1.64
CA VAL A 5 -14.91 -3.67 2.57
C VAL A 5 -14.05 -3.67 3.83
N ILE A 6 -13.83 -4.84 4.44
CA ILE A 6 -12.96 -4.96 5.62
C ILE A 6 -11.54 -4.52 5.27
N SER A 7 -11.01 -4.95 4.12
CA SER A 7 -9.67 -4.54 3.66
C SER A 7 -9.56 -3.02 3.49
N LEU A 8 -10.59 -2.36 2.97
CA LEU A 8 -10.64 -0.90 2.84
C LEU A 8 -10.71 -0.21 4.19
N PHE A 9 -11.50 -0.72 5.14
CA PHE A 9 -11.54 -0.19 6.51
C PHE A 9 -10.18 -0.31 7.21
N MET A 10 -9.44 -1.40 6.95
CA MET A 10 -8.12 -1.63 7.54
C MET A 10 -7.02 -0.72 6.97
N LEU A 11 -7.24 -0.01 5.85
CA LEU A 11 -6.27 0.96 5.33
C LEU A 11 -5.99 2.10 6.31
N VAL A 12 -7.02 2.58 7.03
CA VAL A 12 -6.88 3.69 7.97
C VAL A 12 -5.93 3.33 9.13
N PRO A 13 -6.18 2.27 9.93
CA PRO A 13 -5.25 1.89 11.00
C PRO A 13 -3.88 1.46 10.46
N PHE A 14 -3.83 0.82 9.28
CA PHE A 14 -2.58 0.44 8.65
C PHE A 14 -1.73 1.66 8.26
N PHE A 15 -2.34 2.71 7.72
CA PHE A 15 -1.66 3.96 7.39
C PHE A 15 -1.04 4.60 8.64
N PHE A 16 -1.78 4.68 9.75
CA PHE A 16 -1.25 5.23 11.00
C PHE A 16 -0.10 4.37 11.57
N ALA A 17 -0.20 3.04 11.49
CA ALA A 17 0.87 2.15 11.92
C ALA A 17 2.15 2.37 11.09
N VAL A 18 2.06 2.30 9.76
CA VAL A 18 3.21 2.51 8.87
C VAL A 18 3.78 3.92 9.02
N LYS A 19 2.94 4.95 9.10
CA LYS A 19 3.37 6.32 9.37
C LYS A 19 4.16 6.43 10.68
N GLY A 20 3.66 5.82 11.75
CA GLY A 20 4.33 5.82 13.06
C GLY A 20 5.70 5.15 13.00
N PHE A 21 5.79 4.03 12.28
CA PHE A 21 7.07 3.33 12.08
C PHE A 21 8.06 4.14 11.25
N LEU A 22 7.62 4.73 10.13
CA LEU A 22 8.50 5.43 9.19
C LEU A 22 8.94 6.83 9.67
N LEU A 23 8.17 7.46 10.57
CA LEU A 23 8.54 8.74 11.19
C LEU A 23 9.39 8.56 12.46
N SER A 24 9.72 7.32 12.84
CA SER A 24 10.56 7.08 13.99
C SER A 24 12.00 7.51 13.72
N HIS A 25 12.66 8.04 14.75
CA HIS A 25 14.07 8.40 14.67
C HIS A 25 14.99 7.16 14.69
N GLN A 26 14.46 5.99 15.03
CA GLN A 26 15.22 4.74 15.08
C GLN A 26 15.07 3.97 13.77
N VAL A 27 16.20 3.64 13.14
CA VAL A 27 16.26 2.91 11.86
C VAL A 27 15.52 1.58 11.91
N HIS A 28 15.56 0.86 13.05
CA HIS A 28 14.87 -0.42 13.21
C HIS A 28 13.35 -0.29 13.07
N HIS A 29 12.75 0.80 13.54
CA HIS A 29 11.32 1.06 13.36
C HIS A 29 10.99 1.35 11.90
N ASN A 30 11.85 2.09 11.18
CA ASN A 30 11.65 2.35 9.75
C ASN A 30 11.67 1.05 8.95
N VAL A 31 12.65 0.17 9.23
CA VAL A 31 12.73 -1.17 8.64
C VAL A 31 11.48 -1.99 8.97
N ALA A 32 11.01 -1.96 10.22
CA ALA A 32 9.77 -2.64 10.62
C ALA A 32 8.54 -2.11 9.85
N GLY A 33 8.45 -0.80 9.61
CA GLY A 33 7.40 -0.20 8.79
C GLY A 33 7.41 -0.68 7.34
N ILE A 34 8.60 -0.78 6.73
CA ILE A 34 8.77 -1.33 5.38
C ILE A 34 8.37 -2.81 5.34
N LEU A 35 8.84 -3.61 6.30
CA LEU A 35 8.50 -5.03 6.41
C LEU A 35 7.00 -5.24 6.62
N LEU A 36 6.35 -4.40 7.43
CA LEU A 36 4.90 -4.43 7.64
C LEU A 36 4.14 -4.17 6.32
N ALA A 37 4.62 -3.23 5.51
CA ALA A 37 4.03 -2.95 4.20
C ALA A 37 4.20 -4.12 3.22
N ILE A 38 5.39 -4.71 3.17
CA ILE A 38 5.66 -5.90 2.35
C ILE A 38 4.79 -7.08 2.80
N ALA A 39 4.67 -7.32 4.10
CA ALA A 39 3.85 -8.40 4.64
C ALA A 39 2.36 -8.23 4.32
N ALA A 40 1.83 -7.01 4.45
CA ALA A 40 0.45 -6.71 4.06
C ALA A 40 0.22 -6.96 2.56
N MET A 41 1.16 -6.54 1.70
CA MET A 41 1.07 -6.77 0.26
C MET A 41 1.15 -8.27 -0.09
N ALA A 42 2.07 -9.00 0.53
CA ALA A 42 2.20 -10.45 0.35
C ALA A 42 0.94 -11.21 0.78
N PHE A 43 0.30 -10.79 1.88
CA PHE A 43 -0.99 -11.35 2.32
C PHE A 43 -2.07 -11.18 1.25
N HIS A 44 -2.21 -9.99 0.65
CA HIS A 44 -3.20 -9.75 -0.40
C HIS A 44 -2.88 -10.55 -1.67
N MET A 45 -1.60 -10.69 -2.03
CA MET A 45 -1.17 -11.53 -3.16
C MET A 45 -1.50 -13.02 -2.92
N TYR A 46 -1.32 -13.53 -1.69
CA TYR A 46 -1.71 -14.90 -1.33
C TYR A 46 -3.22 -15.08 -1.47
N VAL A 47 -4.00 -14.20 -0.84
CA VAL A 47 -5.46 -14.28 -0.84
C VAL A 47 -6.00 -14.27 -2.27
N PHE A 48 -5.42 -13.44 -3.14
CA PHE A 48 -5.75 -13.40 -4.55
C PHE A 48 -5.37 -14.69 -5.29
N ARG A 49 -4.14 -15.18 -5.12
CA ARG A 49 -3.65 -16.35 -5.85
C ARG A 49 -4.40 -17.63 -5.49
N PHE A 50 -4.73 -17.79 -4.22
CA PHE A 50 -5.34 -19.02 -3.71
C PHE A 50 -6.85 -18.90 -3.47
N ASN A 51 -7.43 -17.72 -3.68
CA ASN A 51 -8.84 -17.40 -3.38
C ASN A 51 -9.24 -17.83 -1.95
N LYS A 52 -8.30 -17.78 -1.01
CA LYS A 52 -8.46 -18.27 0.37
C LYS A 52 -7.71 -17.39 1.35
N ILE A 53 -8.31 -17.18 2.52
CA ILE A 53 -7.63 -16.51 3.64
C ILE A 53 -6.71 -17.52 4.33
N PRO A 54 -5.38 -17.28 4.43
CA PRO A 54 -4.40 -18.27 4.88
C PRO A 54 -4.65 -18.82 6.29
N PHE A 55 -5.27 -18.04 7.19
CA PHE A 55 -5.51 -18.44 8.58
C PHE A 55 -6.89 -19.03 8.83
N VAL A 56 -7.89 -18.59 8.06
CA VAL A 56 -9.31 -18.92 8.31
C VAL A 56 -9.85 -19.89 7.25
N HIS A 57 -9.08 -20.19 6.21
CA HIS A 57 -9.41 -21.10 5.09
C HIS A 57 -10.73 -20.79 4.37
N VAL A 58 -11.29 -19.61 4.57
CA VAL A 58 -12.52 -19.15 3.92
C VAL A 58 -12.25 -18.91 2.44
N ALA A 59 -13.03 -19.58 1.58
CA ALA A 59 -13.00 -19.36 0.14
C ALA A 59 -13.61 -18.00 -0.21
N LEU A 60 -12.94 -17.26 -1.10
CA LEU A 60 -13.38 -15.96 -1.58
C LEU A 60 -13.75 -16.03 -3.06
N PRO A 61 -14.84 -15.37 -3.48
CA PRO A 61 -15.18 -15.29 -4.89
C PRO A 61 -14.09 -14.52 -5.65
N HIS A 62 -13.56 -15.14 -6.70
CA HIS A 62 -12.49 -14.55 -7.52
C HIS A 62 -13.04 -13.35 -8.31
N GLN A 63 -12.44 -12.17 -8.13
CA GLN A 63 -12.83 -10.95 -8.83
C GLN A 63 -11.61 -10.26 -9.48
N PRO A 64 -11.17 -10.72 -10.66
CA PRO A 64 -9.94 -10.25 -11.30
C PRO A 64 -9.94 -8.75 -11.62
N ILE A 65 -11.11 -8.18 -11.94
CA ILE A 65 -11.28 -6.73 -12.18
C ILE A 65 -10.83 -5.88 -10.99
N VAL A 66 -11.14 -6.30 -9.77
CA VAL A 66 -10.80 -5.52 -8.56
C VAL A 66 -9.28 -5.45 -8.38
N PHE A 67 -8.58 -6.56 -8.66
CA PHE A 67 -7.13 -6.65 -8.52
C PHE A 67 -6.38 -5.86 -9.59
N TYR A 68 -6.69 -6.12 -10.87
CA TYR A 68 -6.04 -5.40 -11.98
C TYR A 68 -6.37 -3.91 -11.94
N GLY A 69 -7.60 -3.55 -11.55
CA GLY A 69 -7.99 -2.17 -11.30
C GLY A 69 -7.19 -1.53 -10.17
N ALA A 70 -7.02 -2.22 -9.04
CA ALA A 70 -6.23 -1.70 -7.91
C ALA A 70 -4.75 -1.48 -8.27
N ILE A 71 -4.13 -2.41 -9.02
CA ILE A 71 -2.75 -2.25 -9.50
C ILE A 71 -2.64 -1.03 -10.42
N PHE A 72 -3.56 -0.91 -11.38
CA PHE A 72 -3.56 0.20 -12.32
C PHE A 72 -3.74 1.55 -11.60
N VAL A 73 -4.66 1.63 -10.65
CA VAL A 73 -4.87 2.84 -9.83
C VAL A 73 -3.65 3.15 -8.96
N ALA A 74 -3.02 2.15 -8.34
CA ALA A 74 -1.81 2.35 -7.53
C ALA A 74 -0.64 2.85 -8.39
N PHE A 75 -0.48 2.30 -9.59
CA PHE A 75 0.54 2.73 -10.54
C PHE A 75 0.30 4.16 -11.01
N LEU A 76 -0.93 4.49 -11.42
CA LEU A 76 -1.32 5.86 -11.79
C LEU A 76 -1.05 6.84 -10.66
N HIS A 77 -1.43 6.49 -9.44
CA HIS A 77 -1.19 7.34 -8.27
C HIS A 77 0.32 7.58 -8.06
N GLY A 78 1.15 6.54 -8.17
CA GLY A 78 2.60 6.66 -8.10
C GLY A 78 3.18 7.59 -9.16
N VAL A 79 2.77 7.41 -10.42
CA VAL A 79 3.23 8.24 -11.54
C VAL A 79 2.83 9.71 -11.36
N ILE A 80 1.56 9.97 -11.02
CA ILE A 80 1.07 11.33 -10.77
C ILE A 80 1.82 11.97 -9.60
N TYR A 81 2.01 11.25 -8.50
CA TYR A 81 2.77 11.72 -7.36
C TYR A 81 4.20 12.07 -7.74
N SER A 82 4.91 11.20 -8.46
CA SER A 82 6.29 11.46 -8.91
C SER A 82 6.39 12.67 -9.84
N LEU A 83 5.45 12.84 -10.78
CA LEU A 83 5.41 14.00 -11.66
C LEU A 83 5.17 15.29 -10.88
N CYS A 84 4.18 15.29 -9.97
CA CYS A 84 3.89 16.45 -9.12
C CYS A 84 5.06 16.79 -8.20
N PHE A 85 5.64 15.79 -7.53
CA PHE A 85 6.80 15.95 -6.64
C PHE A 85 7.98 16.55 -7.40
N GLY A 86 8.32 15.99 -8.57
CA GLY A 86 9.40 16.51 -9.43
C GLY A 86 9.15 17.94 -9.89
N ARG A 87 7.91 18.32 -10.23
CA ARG A 87 7.57 19.70 -10.63
C ARG A 87 7.60 20.68 -9.45
N TYR A 88 7.21 20.27 -8.26
CA TYR A 88 7.07 21.15 -7.10
C TYR A 88 8.39 21.34 -6.36
N TYR A 89 9.09 20.24 -6.05
CA TYR A 89 10.37 20.29 -5.35
C TYR A 89 11.57 20.47 -6.29
N GLY A 90 11.48 19.99 -7.54
CA GLY A 90 12.51 20.26 -8.55
C GLY A 90 12.60 21.72 -8.97
N LYS A 91 11.48 22.48 -8.90
CA LYS A 91 11.49 23.94 -9.11
C LYS A 91 12.13 24.70 -7.94
N ALA A 92 11.88 24.28 -6.71
CA ALA A 92 12.43 24.96 -5.52
C ALA A 92 13.97 24.96 -5.49
N ILE A 93 14.60 23.91 -6.03
CA ILE A 93 16.07 23.82 -6.14
C ILE A 93 16.64 24.78 -7.19
N TYR A 94 15.86 25.17 -8.20
CA TYR A 94 16.31 26.08 -9.27
C TYR A 94 16.09 27.57 -8.96
N GLU A 95 15.23 27.93 -8.00
CA GLU A 95 15.02 29.34 -7.60
C GLU A 95 15.88 29.79 -6.41
N GLU A 96 16.61 28.88 -5.75
CA GLU A 96 17.61 29.22 -4.70
C GLU A 96 19.04 29.42 -5.25
N HIS A 97 19.24 29.40 -6.57
CA HIS A 97 20.52 29.65 -7.24
C HIS A 97 20.48 30.87 -8.16
#